data_AF-A0A947E4H3-F1
#
_entry.id   AF-A0A947E4H3-F1
#
_cell.length_a   1.000
_cell.length_b   1.000
_cell.length_c   1.000
_cell.angle_alpha   90.00
_cell.angle_beta   90.00
_cell.angle_gamma   90.00
#
_symmetry.space_group_name_H-M   'P 1'
#
loop_
_entity.id
_entity.type
_entity.pdbx_description
1 polymer ?
#
loop_
_entity_poly.entity_id
_entity_poly.type
_entity_poly.pdbx_seq_one_letter_code
_entity_poly.pdbx_strand_id
1 'polypeptide(L)'
;MAGPITTWIRDAASGVGRRVREPAVPAATSDAAAASFATLTKKLDYLDASDIKRVREAYRFADEAHLGQFRASGEPYITHPIAVAGLCADWKLDAQAIMAALMHDAMEDCGVTKVELIERFGAATADLVDGLTKLDKLQFSTKEESQAESFRKMLLAMARDVRVILIKLADRLHNMRTMGAMVAAKRIRIARETLDIYAPIAHRLGLNQTYRELQELSFQHLKHWRHAALSKAVLRARGYRRDIVDRIQHEVEKAFADAKQKVQVFGREKTLYSIYAKMRDKHLSFAQVNDIFGFRIVVNTLPECYLALGVLHQLYKPLPGRFKDYIAIPKANGYQSLHTTLVSPLGT
;
A
#
# COMPACT_ATOMS: atom_id res chain seq x y z
N MET A 1 5.59 -47.17 61.26
CA MET A 1 6.78 -47.41 62.10
C MET A 1 7.95 -47.62 61.15
N ALA A 2 8.74 -46.55 60.95
CA ALA A 2 10.14 -46.42 61.42
C ALA A 2 11.09 -47.21 60.48
N GLY A 3 11.92 -46.62 59.61
CA GLY A 3 12.84 -45.46 59.65
C GLY A 3 14.24 -45.99 59.17
N PRO A 4 15.32 -45.20 58.96
CA PRO A 4 15.44 -43.75 58.86
C PRO A 4 16.24 -43.28 57.61
N ILE A 5 15.97 -42.06 57.14
CA ILE A 5 16.93 -41.29 56.32
C ILE A 5 17.57 -40.27 57.27
N THR A 6 18.86 -40.47 57.53
CA THR A 6 19.72 -39.62 58.35
C THR A 6 19.96 -38.26 57.67
N THR A 7 19.49 -37.22 58.34
CA THR A 7 20.15 -35.93 58.63
C THR A 7 21.49 -35.64 57.96
N TRP A 8 21.55 -34.51 57.23
CA TRP A 8 22.60 -33.49 57.38
C TRP A 8 21.98 -32.10 57.16
N ILE A 9 21.88 -31.30 58.23
CA ILE A 9 21.73 -29.84 58.20
C ILE A 9 23.00 -29.30 58.85
N ARG A 10 23.77 -28.45 58.15
CA ARG A 10 24.14 -27.08 58.58
C ARG A 10 25.32 -26.49 57.79
N ASP A 11 25.18 -25.18 57.63
CA ASP A 11 26.20 -24.14 57.38
C ASP A 11 26.70 -23.97 55.95
N ALA A 12 26.89 -22.77 55.41
CA ALA A 12 26.45 -21.42 55.72
C ALA A 12 26.88 -20.57 54.50
N ALA A 13 26.05 -19.56 54.20
CA ALA A 13 26.31 -18.35 53.42
C ALA A 13 27.74 -18.04 52.90
N SER A 14 27.86 -17.87 51.58
CA SER A 14 28.60 -16.81 50.83
C SER A 14 28.69 -17.30 49.38
N GLY A 15 28.30 -16.59 48.32
CA GLY A 15 28.23 -15.16 48.09
C GLY A 15 28.95 -14.88 46.76
N VAL A 16 28.39 -15.31 45.61
CA VAL A 16 28.75 -14.75 44.29
C VAL A 16 27.51 -14.80 43.39
N GLY A 17 26.83 -13.67 43.28
CA GLY A 17 25.71 -13.49 42.37
C GLY A 17 26.16 -13.63 40.91
N ARG A 18 25.73 -14.71 40.25
CA ARG A 18 25.79 -14.84 38.79
C ARG A 18 24.83 -13.80 38.20
N ARG A 19 25.36 -12.68 37.70
CA ARG A 19 24.61 -11.77 36.82
C ARG A 19 24.16 -12.58 35.61
N VAL A 20 22.86 -12.80 35.50
CA VAL A 20 22.23 -13.25 34.25
C VAL A 20 22.50 -12.15 33.23
N ARG A 21 23.35 -12.44 32.24
CA ARG A 21 23.54 -11.55 31.09
C ARG A 21 22.21 -11.52 30.33
N GLU A 22 21.61 -10.35 30.21
CA GLU A 22 20.58 -10.08 29.21
C GLU A 22 21.13 -10.44 27.82
N PRO A 23 20.33 -11.04 26.94
CA PRO A 23 20.79 -11.39 25.61
C PRO A 23 21.06 -10.10 24.83
N ALA A 24 22.32 -9.92 24.40
CA ALA A 24 22.69 -8.85 23.49
C ALA A 24 21.89 -8.96 22.20
N VAL A 25 21.26 -7.85 21.79
CA VAL A 25 20.60 -7.71 20.49
C VAL A 25 21.63 -8.01 19.39
N PRO A 26 21.37 -8.92 18.43
CA PRO A 26 22.36 -9.29 17.42
C PRO A 26 22.64 -8.11 16.49
N ALA A 27 23.91 -7.75 16.30
CA ALA A 27 24.36 -6.63 15.47
C ALA A 27 23.75 -6.58 14.05
N ALA A 28 23.39 -7.74 13.49
CA ALA A 28 22.76 -7.88 12.17
C ALA A 28 21.40 -7.16 12.03
N THR A 29 20.64 -6.96 13.11
CA THR A 29 19.36 -6.25 13.05
C THR A 29 19.53 -4.73 13.00
N SER A 30 20.63 -4.21 13.56
CA SER A 30 20.96 -2.78 13.51
C SER A 30 21.41 -2.34 12.10
N ASP A 31 22.12 -3.22 11.38
CA ASP A 31 22.52 -2.97 9.99
C ASP A 31 21.33 -2.89 9.04
N ALA A 32 20.30 -3.72 9.24
CA ALA A 32 19.09 -3.73 8.42
C ALA A 32 18.24 -2.46 8.60
N ALA A 33 18.12 -1.94 9.83
CA ALA A 33 17.43 -0.69 10.13
C ALA A 33 18.19 0.51 9.55
N ALA A 34 19.51 0.56 9.70
CA ALA A 34 20.36 1.60 9.13
C ALA A 34 20.32 1.61 7.59
N ALA A 35 20.37 0.44 6.95
CA ALA A 35 20.23 0.30 5.49
C ALA A 35 18.84 0.75 4.99
N SER A 36 17.79 0.48 5.77
CA SER A 36 16.43 0.91 5.46
C SER A 36 16.29 2.43 5.54
N PHE A 37 16.86 3.08 6.56
CA PHE A 37 16.83 4.54 6.68
C PHE A 37 17.70 5.24 5.61
N ALA A 38 18.83 4.67 5.22
CA ALA A 38 19.61 5.16 4.10
C ALA A 38 18.81 5.15 2.78
N THR A 39 17.99 4.12 2.58
CA THR A 39 17.07 4.03 1.43
C THR A 39 15.97 5.09 1.49
N LEU A 40 15.40 5.33 2.67
CA LEU A 40 14.43 6.41 2.89
C LEU A 40 15.05 7.78 2.56
N THR A 41 16.25 8.06 3.05
CA THR A 41 16.93 9.35 2.83
C THR A 41 17.10 9.67 1.34
N LYS A 42 17.37 8.65 0.51
CA LYS A 42 17.47 8.83 -0.96
C LYS A 42 16.14 9.25 -1.60
N LYS A 43 15.01 8.89 -1.02
CA LYS A 43 13.67 9.27 -1.51
C LYS A 43 13.23 10.67 -1.07
N LEU A 44 13.95 11.29 -0.13
CA LEU A 44 13.65 12.62 0.41
C LEU A 44 14.41 13.73 -0.34
N ASP A 45 14.83 13.49 -1.57
CA ASP A 45 15.60 14.42 -2.41
C ASP A 45 14.85 15.73 -2.74
N TYR A 46 13.53 15.71 -2.58
CA TYR A 46 12.64 16.85 -2.77
C TYR A 46 12.50 17.76 -1.53
N LEU A 47 13.10 17.38 -0.39
CA LEU A 47 13.08 18.16 0.85
C LEU A 47 14.40 18.92 1.06
N ASP A 48 14.31 20.05 1.76
CA ASP A 48 15.49 20.83 2.13
C ASP A 48 16.35 20.11 3.18
N ALA A 49 17.64 20.45 3.23
CA ALA A 49 18.59 19.84 4.16
C ALA A 49 18.18 20.00 5.64
N SER A 50 17.53 21.13 5.99
CA SER A 50 16.99 21.35 7.34
C SER A 50 15.87 20.38 7.68
N ASP A 51 14.98 20.11 6.72
CA ASP A 51 13.86 19.19 6.90
C ASP A 51 14.33 17.74 6.98
N ILE A 52 15.31 17.36 6.15
CA ILE A 52 15.95 16.03 6.24
C ILE A 52 16.59 15.82 7.62
N LYS A 53 17.20 16.86 8.20
CA LYS A 53 17.76 16.79 9.56
C LYS A 53 16.66 16.53 10.60
N ARG A 54 15.53 17.23 10.52
CA ARG A 54 14.38 17.01 11.41
C ARG A 54 13.78 15.61 11.25
N VAL A 55 13.67 15.11 10.02
CA VAL A 55 13.23 13.72 9.75
C VAL A 55 14.18 12.71 10.38
N ARG A 56 15.50 12.96 10.35
CA ARG A 56 16.49 12.09 11.02
C ARG A 56 16.34 12.11 12.54
N GLU A 57 16.03 13.26 13.13
CA GLU A 57 15.74 13.37 14.57
C GLU A 57 14.46 12.59 14.93
N ALA A 58 13.40 12.70 14.13
CA ALA A 58 12.18 11.92 14.31
C ALA A 58 12.41 10.41 14.16
N TYR A 59 13.26 9.99 13.21
CA TYR A 59 13.66 8.60 13.06
C TYR A 59 14.37 8.07 14.31
N ARG A 60 15.35 8.80 14.82
CA ARG A 60 16.05 8.41 16.06
C ARG A 60 15.10 8.31 17.24
N PHE A 61 14.18 9.26 17.38
CA PHE A 61 13.18 9.22 18.43
C PHE A 61 12.26 8.00 18.31
N ALA A 62 11.79 7.67 17.11
CA ALA A 62 10.98 6.48 16.88
C ALA A 62 11.75 5.18 17.14
N ASP A 63 13.02 5.11 16.75
CA ASP A 63 13.89 3.94 16.99
C ASP A 63 14.14 3.74 18.49
N GLU A 64 14.39 4.82 19.23
CA GLU A 64 14.53 4.82 20.68
C GLU A 64 13.22 4.40 21.37
N ALA A 65 12.07 4.89 20.89
CA ALA A 65 10.75 4.56 21.47
C ALA A 65 10.39 3.08 21.26
N HIS A 66 10.67 2.52 20.08
CA HIS A 66 10.37 1.13 19.73
C HIS A 66 11.51 0.15 20.05
N LEU A 67 12.51 0.57 20.84
CA LEU A 67 13.66 -0.26 21.17
C LEU A 67 13.22 -1.55 21.90
N GLY A 68 13.68 -2.69 21.41
CA GLY A 68 13.30 -4.01 21.97
C GLY A 68 11.92 -4.52 21.55
N GLN A 69 11.16 -3.76 20.74
CA GLN A 69 9.91 -4.22 20.15
C GLN A 69 10.17 -4.96 18.83
N PHE A 70 9.47 -6.08 18.64
CA PHE A 70 9.57 -6.91 17.46
C PHE A 70 8.21 -7.12 16.81
N ARG A 71 8.20 -7.16 15.47
CA ARG A 71 7.01 -7.47 14.68
C ARG A 71 6.68 -8.96 14.81
N ALA A 72 5.46 -9.34 14.45
CA ALA A 72 5.06 -10.75 14.39
C ALA A 72 5.91 -11.59 13.40
N SER A 73 6.61 -10.94 12.46
CA SER A 73 7.59 -11.54 11.55
C SER A 73 8.96 -11.81 12.19
N GLY A 74 9.25 -11.24 13.36
CA GLY A 74 10.56 -11.30 14.02
C GLY A 74 11.52 -10.14 13.69
N GLU A 75 11.13 -9.24 12.80
CA GLU A 75 11.92 -8.04 12.48
C GLU A 75 11.77 -6.96 13.56
N PRO A 76 12.78 -6.07 13.75
CA PRO A 76 12.65 -4.89 14.61
C PRO A 76 11.45 -4.03 14.22
N TYR A 77 10.70 -3.51 15.19
CA TYR A 77 9.48 -2.76 14.90
C TYR A 77 9.72 -1.52 14.02
N ILE A 78 10.88 -0.87 14.18
CA ILE A 78 11.27 0.33 13.42
C ILE A 78 11.23 0.14 11.89
N THR A 79 11.32 -1.08 11.36
CA THR A 79 11.23 -1.33 9.92
C THR A 79 9.86 -0.92 9.36
N HIS A 80 8.80 -1.01 10.18
CA HIS A 80 7.45 -0.63 9.78
C HIS A 80 7.29 0.89 9.61
N PRO A 81 7.57 1.74 10.61
CA PRO A 81 7.52 3.19 10.43
C PRO A 81 8.42 3.70 9.29
N ILE A 82 9.61 3.13 9.08
CA ILE A 82 10.47 3.50 7.94
C ILE A 82 9.78 3.19 6.61
N ALA A 83 9.15 2.02 6.46
CA ALA A 83 8.45 1.65 5.25
C ALA A 83 7.21 2.53 4.99
N VAL A 84 6.48 2.90 6.04
CA VAL A 84 5.34 3.83 5.96
C VAL A 84 5.81 5.23 5.54
N ALA A 85 6.89 5.73 6.13
CA ALA A 85 7.52 6.99 5.73
C ALA A 85 8.00 6.94 4.27
N GLY A 86 8.54 5.81 3.82
CA GLY A 86 8.97 5.60 2.44
C GLY A 86 7.81 5.65 1.42
N LEU A 87 6.65 5.12 1.79
CA LEU A 87 5.42 5.24 0.99
C LEU A 87 4.90 6.69 0.95
N CYS A 88 4.99 7.41 2.06
CA CYS A 88 4.65 8.83 2.12
C CYS A 88 5.60 9.68 1.26
N ALA A 89 6.89 9.33 1.24
CA ALA A 89 7.89 9.97 0.38
C ALA A 89 7.62 9.71 -1.11
N ASP A 90 7.11 8.52 -1.47
CA ASP A 90 6.71 8.23 -2.87
C ASP A 90 5.56 9.14 -3.34
N TRP A 91 4.74 9.66 -2.43
CA TRP A 91 3.70 10.67 -2.73
C TRP A 91 4.19 12.11 -2.54
N LYS A 92 5.48 12.29 -2.25
CA LYS A 92 6.13 13.60 -2.01
C LYS A 92 5.45 14.44 -0.93
N LEU A 93 5.06 13.80 0.19
CA LEU A 93 4.50 14.53 1.32
C LEU A 93 5.55 15.41 2.02
N ASP A 94 5.11 16.46 2.68
CA ASP A 94 5.99 17.40 3.37
C ASP A 94 6.69 16.77 4.58
N ALA A 95 7.74 17.43 5.07
CA ALA A 95 8.56 16.92 6.16
C ALA A 95 7.76 16.59 7.43
N GLN A 96 6.71 17.37 7.74
CA GLN A 96 5.85 17.12 8.89
C GLN A 96 5.09 15.79 8.76
N ALA A 97 4.57 15.46 7.58
CA ALA A 97 3.92 14.18 7.34
C ALA A 97 4.91 13.01 7.42
N ILE A 98 6.13 13.17 6.92
CA ILE A 98 7.17 12.13 7.02
C ILE A 98 7.56 11.88 8.48
N MET A 99 7.75 12.95 9.27
CA MET A 99 8.00 12.83 10.71
C MET A 99 6.83 12.16 11.43
N ALA A 100 5.59 12.56 11.13
CA ALA A 100 4.40 11.94 11.72
C ALA A 100 4.27 10.46 11.32
N ALA A 101 4.62 10.08 10.10
CA ALA A 101 4.64 8.69 9.64
C ALA A 101 5.66 7.83 10.40
N LEU A 102 6.83 8.39 10.75
CA LEU A 102 7.83 7.70 11.56
C LEU A 102 7.38 7.49 13.00
N MET A 103 6.53 8.38 13.53
CA MET A 103 6.11 8.37 14.94
C MET A 103 4.65 7.93 15.14
N HIS A 104 3.97 7.46 14.10
CA HIS A 104 2.52 7.26 14.14
C HIS A 104 2.05 6.28 15.23
N ASP A 105 2.83 5.24 15.51
CA ASP A 105 2.56 4.24 16.55
C ASP A 105 3.23 4.56 17.90
N ALA A 106 4.09 5.57 17.97
CA ALA A 106 4.85 5.87 19.18
C ALA A 106 3.94 6.33 20.34
N MET A 107 2.84 7.03 20.03
CA MET A 107 1.85 7.43 21.03
C MET A 107 0.99 6.26 21.53
N GLU A 108 0.76 5.23 20.71
CA GLU A 108 -0.08 4.08 21.08
C GLU A 108 0.72 3.02 21.82
N ASP A 109 1.88 2.64 21.28
CA ASP A 109 2.63 1.47 21.74
C ASP A 109 3.72 1.80 22.76
N CYS A 110 4.22 3.04 22.77
CA CYS A 110 5.38 3.44 23.58
C CYS A 110 5.03 4.42 24.69
N GLY A 111 3.78 4.87 24.79
CA GLY A 111 3.32 5.79 25.83
C GLY A 111 3.83 7.23 25.68
N VAL A 112 4.31 7.62 24.49
CA VAL A 112 4.75 8.99 24.21
C VAL A 112 3.58 9.95 24.34
N THR A 113 3.79 11.07 25.04
CA THR A 113 2.73 12.06 25.26
C THR A 113 2.69 13.10 24.13
N LYS A 114 1.50 13.65 23.87
CA LYS A 114 1.34 14.75 22.89
C LYS A 114 2.21 15.95 23.26
N VAL A 115 2.36 16.26 24.55
CA VAL A 115 3.17 17.40 25.04
C VAL A 115 4.63 17.23 24.63
N GLU A 116 5.20 16.03 24.81
CA GLU A 116 6.57 15.73 24.42
C GLU A 116 6.79 15.90 22.91
N LEU A 117 5.82 15.48 22.08
CA LEU A 117 5.89 15.67 20.63
C LEU A 117 5.82 17.16 20.23
N ILE A 118 5.03 17.97 20.94
CA ILE A 118 4.95 19.42 20.71
C ILE A 118 6.30 20.07 21.00
N GLU A 119 6.92 19.72 22.13
CA GLU A 119 8.20 20.30 22.55
C GLU A 119 9.35 19.96 21.59
N ARG A 120 9.40 18.72 21.09
CA ARG A 120 10.50 18.25 20.24
C ARG A 120 10.30 18.53 18.75
N PHE A 121 9.07 18.38 18.23
CA PHE A 121 8.79 18.39 16.79
C PHE A 121 7.78 19.46 16.36
N GLY A 122 7.14 20.13 17.32
CA GLY A 122 6.19 21.22 17.10
C GLY A 122 4.73 20.76 17.03
N ALA A 123 3.83 21.70 17.29
CA ALA A 123 2.38 21.44 17.39
C ALA A 123 1.78 20.77 16.16
N ALA A 124 2.15 21.22 14.95
CA ALA A 124 1.63 20.67 13.71
C ALA A 124 1.93 19.17 13.53
N THR A 125 3.13 18.72 13.91
CA THR A 125 3.48 17.29 13.80
C THR A 125 2.79 16.47 14.90
N ALA A 126 2.71 17.01 16.12
CA ALA A 126 1.99 16.37 17.22
C ALA A 126 0.49 16.22 16.94
N ASP A 127 -0.13 17.21 16.28
CA ASP A 127 -1.55 17.15 15.87
C ASP A 127 -1.80 16.09 14.80
N LEU A 128 -0.86 15.89 13.87
CA LEU A 128 -0.93 14.80 12.88
C LEU A 128 -0.88 13.42 13.56
N VAL A 129 0.07 13.21 14.47
CA VAL A 129 0.22 11.94 15.20
C VAL A 129 -1.00 11.67 16.09
N ASP A 130 -1.47 12.68 16.84
CA ASP A 130 -2.71 12.58 17.64
C ASP A 130 -3.94 12.30 16.77
N GLY A 131 -4.01 12.89 15.57
CA GLY A 131 -5.04 12.59 14.58
C GLY A 131 -5.04 11.13 14.11
N LEU A 132 -3.86 10.53 13.92
CA LEU A 132 -3.70 9.12 13.53
C LEU A 132 -4.15 8.18 14.65
N THR A 133 -3.64 8.39 15.87
CA THR A 133 -4.02 7.61 17.07
C THR A 133 -5.52 7.66 17.34
N LYS A 134 -6.15 8.82 17.14
CA LYS A 134 -7.61 8.95 17.32
C LYS A 134 -8.40 8.16 16.28
N LEU A 135 -7.89 8.03 15.05
CA LEU A 135 -8.55 7.23 14.03
C LEU A 135 -8.49 5.73 14.33
N ASP A 136 -7.40 5.26 14.95
CA ASP A 136 -7.22 3.85 15.32
C ASP A 136 -8.11 3.38 16.48
N LYS A 137 -8.36 4.28 17.44
CA LYS A 137 -9.21 4.00 18.61
C LYS A 137 -10.71 3.96 18.30
N LEU A 138 -11.12 4.30 17.07
CA LEU A 138 -12.51 4.19 16.62
C LEU A 138 -12.85 2.73 16.30
N GLN A 139 -12.98 1.88 17.32
CA GLN A 139 -13.49 0.52 17.18
C GLN A 139 -15.02 0.57 17.01
N PHE A 140 -15.53 -0.04 15.94
CA PHE A 140 -16.94 0.01 15.56
C PHE A 140 -17.73 -1.20 16.09
N SER A 141 -18.91 -0.94 16.64
CA SER A 141 -19.73 -1.92 17.39
C SER A 141 -20.69 -2.74 16.52
N THR A 142 -21.03 -2.31 15.29
CA THR A 142 -21.92 -3.02 14.35
C THR A 142 -21.39 -2.96 12.90
N LYS A 143 -21.98 -3.69 11.93
CA LYS A 143 -21.33 -3.99 10.64
C LYS A 143 -21.68 -3.04 9.49
N GLU A 144 -22.86 -2.42 9.50
CA GLU A 144 -23.39 -1.65 8.35
C GLU A 144 -23.54 -0.15 8.66
N GLU A 145 -24.07 0.22 9.83
CA GLU A 145 -24.14 1.62 10.29
C GLU A 145 -22.74 2.19 10.60
N SER A 146 -21.88 1.34 11.16
CA SER A 146 -20.44 1.56 11.32
C SER A 146 -19.78 2.03 10.04
N GLN A 147 -19.96 1.35 8.91
CA GLN A 147 -19.20 1.67 7.70
C GLN A 147 -19.51 3.08 7.20
N ALA A 148 -20.78 3.50 7.24
CA ALA A 148 -21.19 4.84 6.86
C ALA A 148 -20.69 5.90 7.87
N GLU A 149 -20.70 5.60 9.17
CA GLU A 149 -20.14 6.48 10.19
C GLU A 149 -18.61 6.56 10.17
N SER A 150 -17.90 5.44 10.02
CA SER A 150 -16.45 5.36 9.82
C SER A 150 -16.06 6.19 8.62
N PHE A 151 -16.81 6.04 7.52
CA PHE A 151 -16.60 6.78 6.30
C PHE A 151 -16.84 8.28 6.51
N ARG A 152 -17.93 8.67 7.18
CA ARG A 152 -18.26 10.07 7.47
C ARG A 152 -17.26 10.71 8.45
N LYS A 153 -16.82 10.00 9.48
CA LYS A 153 -15.82 10.45 10.46
C LYS A 153 -14.43 10.52 9.85
N MET A 154 -14.07 9.58 8.98
CA MET A 154 -12.83 9.65 8.20
C MET A 154 -12.86 10.85 7.25
N LEU A 155 -13.98 11.14 6.59
CA LEU A 155 -14.15 12.36 5.81
C LEU A 155 -14.01 13.64 6.67
N LEU A 156 -14.49 13.64 7.91
CA LEU A 156 -14.31 14.76 8.85
C LEU A 156 -12.84 14.92 9.29
N ALA A 157 -12.10 13.82 9.47
CA ALA A 157 -10.66 13.87 9.73
C ALA A 157 -9.88 14.38 8.51
N MET A 158 -10.24 13.92 7.30
CA MET A 158 -9.71 14.42 6.03
C MET A 158 -9.99 15.90 5.82
N ALA A 159 -11.14 16.40 6.29
CA ALA A 159 -11.53 17.80 6.14
C ALA A 159 -10.64 18.75 6.97
N ARG A 160 -9.97 18.25 8.01
CA ARG A 160 -9.01 19.05 8.80
C ARG A 160 -7.61 19.00 8.19
N ASP A 161 -7.14 17.80 7.86
CA ASP A 161 -5.83 17.62 7.23
C ASP A 161 -5.78 16.31 6.44
N VAL A 162 -5.57 16.42 5.12
CA VAL A 162 -5.46 15.27 4.22
C VAL A 162 -4.22 14.41 4.50
N ARG A 163 -3.18 14.96 5.14
CA ARG A 163 -1.95 14.22 5.44
C ARG A 163 -2.21 13.05 6.40
N VAL A 164 -3.14 13.21 7.34
CA VAL A 164 -3.53 12.14 8.28
C VAL A 164 -4.07 10.91 7.53
N ILE A 165 -4.96 11.10 6.55
CA ILE A 165 -5.50 9.96 5.80
C ILE A 165 -4.45 9.33 4.89
N LEU A 166 -3.53 10.11 4.34
CA LEU A 166 -2.47 9.60 3.49
C LEU A 166 -1.54 8.70 4.31
N ILE A 167 -1.04 9.18 5.45
CA ILE A 167 -0.22 8.38 6.35
C ILE A 167 -0.96 7.10 6.76
N LYS A 168 -2.26 7.17 7.05
CA LYS A 168 -3.04 5.98 7.41
C LYS A 168 -3.20 4.98 6.27
N LEU A 169 -3.33 5.45 5.03
CA LEU A 169 -3.33 4.58 3.86
C LEU A 169 -1.97 3.91 3.63
N ALA A 170 -0.87 4.63 3.90
CA ALA A 170 0.49 4.08 3.82
C ALA A 170 0.72 3.00 4.88
N ASP A 171 0.34 3.27 6.13
CA ASP A 171 0.32 2.28 7.22
C ASP A 171 -0.50 1.05 6.80
N ARG A 172 -1.76 1.25 6.39
CA ARG A 172 -2.62 0.15 5.99
C ARG A 172 -2.03 -0.67 4.85
N LEU A 173 -1.44 -0.03 3.85
CA LEU A 173 -0.79 -0.71 2.73
C LEU A 173 0.39 -1.56 3.20
N HIS A 174 1.28 -1.01 4.02
CA HIS A 174 2.43 -1.76 4.50
C HIS A 174 1.99 -2.92 5.42
N ASN A 175 0.98 -2.71 6.25
CA ASN A 175 0.35 -3.76 7.04
C ASN A 175 -0.20 -4.87 6.14
N MET A 176 -0.95 -4.54 5.08
CA MET A 176 -1.48 -5.52 4.12
C MET A 176 -0.37 -6.33 3.43
N ARG A 177 0.78 -5.72 3.13
CA ARG A 177 1.96 -6.40 2.54
C ARG A 177 2.63 -7.39 3.50
N THR A 178 2.46 -7.21 4.81
CA THR A 178 3.20 -7.94 5.85
C THR A 178 2.33 -8.86 6.72
N MET A 179 1.06 -9.09 6.34
CA MET A 179 0.13 -9.92 7.11
C MET A 179 0.40 -11.44 7.07
N GLY A 180 1.48 -11.90 6.43
CA GLY A 180 1.78 -13.33 6.26
C GLY A 180 1.90 -14.09 7.59
N ALA A 181 2.54 -13.47 8.59
CA ALA A 181 2.77 -14.05 9.92
C ALA A 181 1.58 -13.91 10.89
N MET A 182 0.49 -13.24 10.49
CA MET A 182 -0.64 -12.96 11.37
C MET A 182 -1.66 -14.11 11.41
N VAL A 183 -2.34 -14.24 12.56
CA VAL A 183 -3.46 -15.18 12.75
C VAL A 183 -4.57 -14.93 11.73
N ALA A 184 -5.12 -16.00 11.15
CA ALA A 184 -6.06 -15.93 10.05
C ALA A 184 -7.30 -15.06 10.32
N ALA A 185 -7.84 -15.10 11.55
CA ALA A 185 -9.00 -14.29 11.94
C ALA A 185 -8.71 -12.77 11.86
N LYS A 186 -7.56 -12.33 12.41
CA LYS A 186 -7.13 -10.92 12.38
C LYS A 186 -6.88 -10.47 10.94
N ARG A 187 -6.25 -11.34 10.13
CA ARG A 187 -5.98 -11.09 8.70
C ARG A 187 -7.25 -10.90 7.88
N ILE A 188 -8.27 -11.75 8.08
CA ILE A 188 -9.56 -11.61 7.38
C ILE A 188 -10.26 -10.31 7.79
N ARG A 189 -10.25 -9.96 9.08
CA ARG A 189 -10.85 -8.71 9.58
C ARG A 189 -10.23 -7.49 8.89
N ILE A 190 -8.90 -7.38 8.93
CA ILE A 190 -8.15 -6.27 8.32
C ILE A 190 -8.37 -6.21 6.81
N ALA A 191 -8.37 -7.36 6.12
CA ALA A 191 -8.60 -7.40 4.68
C ALA A 191 -10.02 -6.98 4.28
N ARG A 192 -11.05 -7.28 5.09
CA ARG A 192 -12.42 -6.79 4.86
C ARG A 192 -12.48 -5.27 5.04
N GLU A 193 -11.96 -4.78 6.15
CA GLU A 193 -11.90 -3.35 6.46
C GLU A 193 -11.16 -2.57 5.36
N THR A 194 -10.04 -3.13 4.87
CA THR A 194 -9.26 -2.58 3.77
C THR A 194 -10.08 -2.45 2.50
N LEU A 195 -10.82 -3.49 2.13
CA LEU A 195 -11.59 -3.52 0.90
C LEU A 195 -12.80 -2.58 0.96
N ASP A 196 -13.48 -2.53 2.11
CA ASP A 196 -14.73 -1.81 2.28
C ASP A 196 -14.52 -0.31 2.58
N ILE A 197 -13.43 0.05 3.27
CA ILE A 197 -13.18 1.42 3.76
C ILE A 197 -11.99 2.06 3.05
N TYR A 198 -10.79 1.50 3.20
CA TYR A 198 -9.55 2.17 2.76
C TYR A 198 -9.37 2.18 1.24
N ALA A 199 -9.72 1.10 0.54
CA ALA A 199 -9.61 1.04 -0.92
C ALA A 199 -10.50 2.09 -1.61
N PRO A 200 -11.80 2.25 -1.29
CA PRO A 200 -12.61 3.35 -1.83
C PRO A 200 -12.03 4.74 -1.59
N ILE A 201 -11.38 4.96 -0.45
CA ILE A 201 -10.78 6.26 -0.10
C ILE A 201 -9.53 6.52 -0.93
N ALA A 202 -8.63 5.53 -1.07
CA ALA A 202 -7.51 5.62 -1.98
C ALA A 202 -7.96 5.92 -3.42
N HIS A 203 -9.07 5.30 -3.86
CA HIS A 203 -9.65 5.57 -5.19
C HIS A 203 -10.17 7.01 -5.32
N ARG A 204 -10.83 7.56 -4.29
CA ARG A 204 -11.34 8.94 -4.27
C ARG A 204 -10.21 9.97 -4.26
N LEU A 205 -9.12 9.68 -3.55
CA LEU A 205 -7.91 10.52 -3.50
C LEU A 205 -7.03 10.40 -4.76
N GLY A 206 -7.42 9.59 -5.75
CA GLY A 206 -6.66 9.42 -6.99
C GLY A 206 -5.43 8.52 -6.88
N LEU A 207 -5.19 7.91 -5.70
CA LEU A 207 -4.09 6.96 -5.42
C LEU A 207 -4.36 5.59 -6.06
N ASN A 208 -4.40 5.56 -7.40
CA ASN A 208 -4.83 4.40 -8.18
C ASN A 208 -3.94 3.15 -8.00
N GLN A 209 -2.64 3.33 -7.80
CA GLN A 209 -1.71 2.22 -7.56
C GLN A 209 -1.99 1.58 -6.19
N THR A 210 -2.00 2.39 -5.13
CA THR A 210 -2.38 2.01 -3.77
C THR A 210 -3.74 1.34 -3.74
N TYR A 211 -4.75 1.93 -4.39
CA TYR A 211 -6.09 1.37 -4.51
C TYR A 211 -6.09 -0.06 -5.07
N ARG A 212 -5.42 -0.26 -6.21
CA ARG A 212 -5.36 -1.58 -6.87
C ARG A 212 -4.62 -2.60 -6.02
N GLU A 213 -3.55 -2.18 -5.37
CA GLU A 213 -2.74 -3.05 -4.53
C GLU A 213 -3.48 -3.47 -3.25
N LEU A 214 -4.15 -2.53 -2.58
CA LEU A 214 -5.00 -2.83 -1.42
C LEU A 214 -6.11 -3.82 -1.79
N GLN A 215 -6.72 -3.68 -2.98
CA GLN A 215 -7.73 -4.63 -3.48
C GLN A 215 -7.16 -6.02 -3.73
N GLU A 216 -5.99 -6.09 -4.36
CA GLU A 216 -5.34 -7.35 -4.70
C GLU A 216 -4.91 -8.11 -3.44
N LEU A 217 -4.26 -7.43 -2.50
CA LEU A 217 -3.88 -8.00 -1.19
C LEU A 217 -5.12 -8.44 -0.41
N SER A 218 -6.17 -7.60 -0.38
CA SER A 218 -7.43 -7.98 0.28
C SER A 218 -8.06 -9.21 -0.37
N PHE A 219 -8.05 -9.30 -1.69
CA PHE A 219 -8.59 -10.44 -2.41
C PHE A 219 -7.84 -11.74 -2.08
N GLN A 220 -6.52 -11.68 -2.08
CA GLN A 220 -5.64 -12.79 -1.72
C GLN A 220 -5.97 -13.33 -0.31
N HIS A 221 -6.16 -12.44 0.66
CA HIS A 221 -6.44 -12.85 2.04
C HIS A 221 -7.88 -13.28 2.29
N LEU A 222 -8.85 -12.65 1.65
CA LEU A 222 -10.27 -12.96 1.83
C LEU A 222 -10.69 -14.23 1.11
N LYS A 223 -10.17 -14.46 -0.09
CA LYS A 223 -10.62 -15.52 -1.02
C LYS A 223 -9.43 -16.25 -1.66
N HIS A 224 -8.48 -16.70 -0.83
CA HIS A 224 -7.22 -17.32 -1.26
C HIS A 224 -7.38 -18.43 -2.33
N TRP A 225 -8.36 -19.33 -2.21
CA TRP A 225 -8.60 -20.38 -3.22
C TRP A 225 -9.01 -19.81 -4.58
N ARG A 226 -9.87 -18.79 -4.59
CA ARG A 226 -10.32 -18.13 -5.83
C ARG A 226 -9.18 -17.33 -6.45
N HIS A 227 -8.39 -16.66 -5.63
CA HIS A 227 -7.18 -15.96 -6.04
C HIS A 227 -6.20 -16.92 -6.73
N ALA A 228 -5.89 -18.06 -6.09
CA ALA A 228 -5.00 -19.07 -6.65
C ALA A 228 -5.52 -19.67 -7.96
N ALA A 229 -6.82 -19.97 -8.05
CA ALA A 229 -7.42 -20.50 -9.27
C ALA A 229 -7.40 -19.49 -10.42
N LEU A 230 -7.77 -18.23 -10.17
CA LEU A 230 -7.74 -17.17 -11.16
C LEU A 230 -6.31 -16.83 -11.60
N SER A 231 -5.36 -16.78 -10.68
CA SER A 231 -3.95 -16.57 -11.00
C SER A 231 -3.44 -17.62 -11.99
N LYS A 232 -3.73 -18.92 -11.74
CA LYS A 232 -3.40 -20.00 -12.69
C LYS A 232 -4.13 -19.89 -14.03
N ALA A 233 -5.38 -19.41 -14.04
CA ALA A 233 -6.13 -19.21 -15.27
C ALA A 233 -5.57 -18.05 -16.11
N VAL A 234 -5.20 -16.94 -15.47
CA VAL A 234 -4.59 -15.77 -16.12
C VAL A 234 -3.20 -16.10 -16.66
N LEU A 235 -2.38 -16.83 -15.90
CA LEU A 235 -1.05 -17.28 -16.38
C LEU A 235 -1.15 -18.15 -17.63
N ARG A 236 -2.10 -19.10 -17.66
CA ARG A 236 -2.37 -19.91 -18.85
C ARG A 236 -2.83 -19.06 -20.02
N ALA A 237 -3.80 -18.16 -19.81
CA ALA A 237 -4.28 -17.26 -20.86
C ALA A 237 -3.19 -16.34 -21.41
N ARG A 238 -2.26 -15.89 -20.56
CA ARG A 238 -1.09 -15.09 -20.96
C ARG A 238 -0.15 -15.89 -21.86
N GLY A 239 0.13 -17.15 -21.54
CA GLY A 239 0.95 -18.02 -22.39
C GLY A 239 0.40 -18.13 -23.82
N TYR A 240 -0.90 -18.40 -23.96
CA TYR A 240 -1.55 -18.54 -25.27
C TYR A 240 -1.65 -17.23 -26.08
N ARG A 241 -1.70 -16.07 -25.40
CA ARG A 241 -1.93 -14.77 -26.05
C ARG A 241 -0.66 -13.91 -26.15
N ARG A 242 0.48 -14.37 -25.67
CA ARG A 242 1.74 -13.60 -25.66
C ARG A 242 2.11 -13.13 -27.06
N ASP A 243 2.15 -14.05 -28.02
CA ASP A 243 2.53 -13.74 -29.40
C ASP A 243 1.56 -12.75 -30.06
N ILE A 244 0.26 -12.83 -29.73
CA ILE A 244 -0.75 -11.90 -30.23
C ILE A 244 -0.57 -10.51 -29.61
N VAL A 245 -0.34 -10.44 -28.30
CA VAL A 245 -0.11 -9.16 -27.60
C VAL A 245 1.17 -8.50 -28.11
N ASP A 246 2.25 -9.25 -28.24
CA ASP A 246 3.54 -8.75 -28.74
C ASP A 246 3.39 -8.28 -30.19
N ARG A 247 2.68 -9.02 -31.04
CA ARG A 247 2.38 -8.60 -32.42
C ARG A 247 1.57 -7.30 -32.47
N ILE A 248 0.49 -7.20 -31.70
CA ILE A 248 -0.33 -5.98 -31.65
C ILE A 248 0.51 -4.80 -31.15
N GLN A 249 1.39 -5.02 -30.17
CA GLN A 249 2.28 -3.97 -29.68
C GLN A 249 3.19 -3.45 -30.80
N HIS A 250 3.84 -4.33 -31.56
CA HIS A 250 4.70 -3.93 -32.68
C HIS A 250 3.92 -3.22 -33.80
N GLU A 251 2.71 -3.70 -34.13
CA GLU A 251 1.84 -3.05 -35.12
C GLU A 251 1.46 -1.62 -34.69
N VAL A 252 1.11 -1.45 -33.41
CA VAL A 252 0.78 -0.14 -32.83
C VAL A 252 2.00 0.78 -32.81
N GLU A 253 3.16 0.31 -32.33
CA GLU A 253 4.41 1.09 -32.31
C GLU A 253 4.83 1.54 -33.71
N LYS A 254 4.71 0.65 -34.72
CA LYS A 254 4.99 0.99 -36.11
C LYS A 254 4.02 2.06 -36.64
N ALA A 255 2.72 1.92 -36.38
CA ALA A 255 1.74 2.91 -36.83
C ALA A 255 2.01 4.31 -36.25
N PHE A 256 2.47 4.39 -34.99
CA PHE A 256 2.88 5.65 -34.38
C PHE A 256 4.19 6.21 -34.95
N ALA A 257 5.15 5.35 -35.27
CA ALA A 257 6.39 5.74 -35.94
C ALA A 257 6.12 6.32 -37.34
N ASP A 258 5.24 5.68 -38.11
CA ASP A 258 4.83 6.14 -39.45
C ASP A 258 4.09 7.48 -39.38
N ALA A 259 3.27 7.69 -38.34
CA ALA A 259 2.61 8.96 -38.05
C ALA A 259 3.55 10.03 -37.46
N LYS A 260 4.85 9.73 -37.29
CA LYS A 260 5.88 10.61 -36.68
C LYS A 260 5.50 11.12 -35.29
N GLN A 261 4.74 10.32 -34.53
CA GLN A 261 4.29 10.68 -33.19
C GLN A 261 5.12 9.93 -32.14
N LYS A 262 5.74 10.68 -31.22
CA LYS A 262 6.47 10.08 -30.09
C LYS A 262 5.46 9.63 -29.03
N VAL A 263 5.34 8.31 -28.85
CA VAL A 263 4.46 7.72 -27.83
C VAL A 263 5.20 6.66 -27.03
N GLN A 264 4.74 6.44 -25.80
CA GLN A 264 5.17 5.30 -25.00
C GLN A 264 4.02 4.31 -24.89
N VAL A 265 4.22 3.09 -25.39
CA VAL A 265 3.23 2.00 -25.35
C VAL A 265 3.55 1.07 -24.19
N PHE A 266 2.57 0.85 -23.33
CA PHE A 266 2.67 -0.05 -22.18
C PHE A 266 1.58 -1.10 -22.23
N GLY A 267 1.95 -2.37 -22.07
CA GLY A 267 0.99 -3.43 -21.75
C GLY A 267 0.35 -3.16 -20.39
N ARG A 268 -0.99 -3.16 -20.34
CA ARG A 268 -1.78 -3.04 -19.12
C ARG A 268 -2.53 -4.34 -18.90
N GLU A 269 -2.17 -5.04 -17.83
CA GLU A 269 -2.94 -6.17 -17.33
C GLU A 269 -3.98 -5.70 -16.30
N LYS A 270 -5.15 -6.34 -16.29
CA LYS A 270 -6.09 -6.18 -15.19
C LYS A 270 -5.63 -6.93 -13.95
N THR A 271 -5.90 -6.35 -12.79
CA THR A 271 -5.69 -7.03 -11.51
C THR A 271 -6.67 -8.21 -11.37
N LEU A 272 -6.27 -9.24 -10.61
CA LEU A 272 -7.12 -10.42 -10.41
C LEU A 272 -8.41 -10.04 -9.70
N TYR A 273 -8.34 -9.11 -8.75
CA TYR A 273 -9.56 -8.59 -8.12
C TYR A 273 -10.51 -7.93 -9.13
N SER A 274 -10.01 -7.14 -10.09
CA SER A 274 -10.85 -6.51 -11.12
C SER A 274 -11.51 -7.54 -12.04
N ILE A 275 -10.79 -8.62 -12.38
CA ILE A 275 -11.32 -9.74 -13.16
C ILE A 275 -12.42 -10.43 -12.35
N TYR A 276 -12.14 -10.77 -11.09
CA TYR A 276 -13.09 -11.42 -10.19
C TYR A 276 -14.36 -10.58 -9.99
N ALA A 277 -14.23 -9.28 -9.70
CA ALA A 277 -15.36 -8.38 -9.54
C ALA A 277 -16.21 -8.32 -10.83
N LYS A 278 -15.58 -8.18 -12.00
CA LYS A 278 -16.30 -8.18 -13.28
C LYS A 278 -17.03 -9.50 -13.55
N MET A 279 -16.43 -10.65 -13.23
CA MET A 279 -17.06 -11.96 -13.35
C MET A 279 -18.27 -12.08 -12.44
N ARG A 280 -18.13 -11.65 -11.17
CA ARG A 280 -19.22 -11.69 -10.18
C ARG A 280 -20.37 -10.76 -10.55
N ASP A 281 -20.07 -9.49 -10.82
CA ASP A 281 -21.07 -8.44 -10.98
C ASP A 281 -21.84 -8.57 -12.31
N LYS A 282 -21.24 -9.22 -13.32
CA LYS A 282 -21.87 -9.47 -14.64
C LYS A 282 -22.25 -10.92 -14.87
N HIS A 283 -22.06 -11.79 -13.87
CA HIS A 283 -22.28 -13.24 -13.99
C HIS A 283 -21.58 -13.88 -15.20
N LEU A 284 -20.33 -13.48 -15.46
CA LEU A 284 -19.53 -13.95 -16.59
C LEU A 284 -18.56 -15.06 -16.19
N SER A 285 -18.37 -16.04 -17.07
CA SER A 285 -17.26 -16.98 -16.99
C SER A 285 -15.92 -16.30 -17.32
N PHE A 286 -14.81 -16.90 -16.90
CA PHE A 286 -13.46 -16.38 -17.20
C PHE A 286 -13.20 -16.22 -18.70
N ALA A 287 -13.66 -17.18 -19.51
CA ALA A 287 -13.50 -17.17 -20.97
C ALA A 287 -14.19 -15.99 -21.65
N GLN A 288 -15.28 -15.48 -21.06
CA GLN A 288 -16.04 -14.34 -21.58
C GLN A 288 -15.44 -12.98 -21.17
N VAL A 289 -14.38 -12.96 -20.35
CA VAL A 289 -13.70 -11.72 -19.98
C VAL A 289 -12.69 -11.37 -21.07
N ASN A 290 -13.16 -10.69 -22.12
CA ASN A 290 -12.32 -10.37 -23.30
C ASN A 290 -11.25 -9.29 -23.02
N ASP A 291 -11.46 -8.49 -21.98
CA ASP A 291 -10.64 -7.33 -21.62
C ASP A 291 -9.77 -7.68 -20.41
N ILE A 292 -8.84 -8.62 -20.60
CA ILE A 292 -7.78 -8.98 -19.63
C ILE A 292 -6.52 -8.17 -19.92
N PHE A 293 -6.19 -8.06 -21.20
CA PHE A 293 -5.05 -7.32 -21.73
C PHE A 293 -5.56 -6.04 -22.41
N GLY A 294 -4.87 -4.94 -22.17
CA GLY A 294 -5.06 -3.69 -22.89
C GLY A 294 -3.75 -2.97 -23.07
N PHE A 295 -3.74 -1.94 -23.89
CA PHE A 295 -2.58 -1.09 -24.09
C PHE A 295 -2.85 0.28 -23.47
N ARG A 296 -1.83 0.83 -22.81
CA ARG A 296 -1.80 2.22 -22.37
C ARG A 296 -0.80 2.95 -23.24
N ILE A 297 -1.26 4.01 -23.87
CA ILE A 297 -0.42 4.90 -24.66
C ILE A 297 -0.29 6.20 -23.87
N VAL A 298 0.95 6.61 -23.63
CA VAL A 298 1.29 7.86 -22.95
C VAL A 298 1.90 8.82 -23.97
N VAL A 299 1.39 10.04 -23.97
CA VAL A 299 1.77 11.14 -24.85
C VAL A 299 2.05 12.39 -24.03
N ASN A 300 2.68 13.41 -24.62
CA ASN A 300 3.13 14.58 -23.88
C ASN A 300 2.07 15.66 -23.78
N THR A 301 1.22 15.81 -24.81
CA THR A 301 0.25 16.90 -24.89
C THR A 301 -1.19 16.41 -25.05
N LEU A 302 -2.16 17.26 -24.67
CA LEU A 302 -3.58 16.95 -24.81
C LEU A 302 -4.00 16.74 -26.28
N PRO A 303 -3.57 17.56 -27.27
CA PRO A 303 -3.89 17.32 -28.68
C PRO A 303 -3.35 15.98 -29.19
N GLU A 304 -2.16 15.57 -28.74
CA GLU A 304 -1.57 14.28 -29.09
C GLU A 304 -2.42 13.09 -28.64
N CYS A 305 -3.24 13.22 -27.58
CA CYS A 305 -4.16 12.16 -27.16
C CYS A 305 -5.20 11.85 -28.24
N TYR A 306 -5.77 12.90 -28.85
CA TYR A 306 -6.80 12.75 -29.89
C TYR A 306 -6.19 12.34 -31.23
N LEU A 307 -4.98 12.82 -31.55
CA LEU A 307 -4.24 12.33 -32.70
C LEU A 307 -3.95 10.82 -32.56
N ALA A 308 -3.51 10.39 -31.38
CA ALA A 308 -3.23 9.00 -31.12
C ALA A 308 -4.47 8.10 -31.20
N LEU A 309 -5.63 8.61 -30.78
CA LEU A 309 -6.91 7.94 -30.99
C LEU A 309 -7.20 7.73 -32.47
N GLY A 310 -6.96 8.75 -33.30
CA GLY A 310 -7.14 8.68 -34.75
C GLY A 310 -6.25 7.63 -35.42
N VAL A 311 -4.95 7.61 -35.07
CA VAL A 311 -4.01 6.59 -35.56
C VAL A 311 -4.48 5.18 -35.22
N LEU A 312 -4.93 4.96 -33.97
CA LEU A 312 -5.46 3.67 -33.54
C LEU A 312 -6.75 3.26 -34.27
N HIS A 313 -7.65 4.19 -34.55
CA HIS A 313 -8.91 3.93 -35.26
C HIS A 313 -8.71 3.66 -36.76
N GLN A 314 -7.60 4.14 -37.33
CA GLN A 314 -7.18 3.77 -38.68
C GLN A 314 -6.59 2.36 -38.71
N LEU A 315 -5.85 1.97 -37.66
CA LEU A 315 -5.24 0.64 -37.56
C LEU A 315 -6.28 -0.46 -37.29
N TYR A 316 -7.21 -0.21 -36.37
CA TYR A 316 -8.22 -1.17 -35.95
C TYR A 316 -9.63 -0.55 -35.87
N LYS A 317 -10.64 -1.32 -36.25
CA LYS A 317 -12.03 -0.85 -36.23
C LYS A 317 -12.52 -0.66 -34.79
N PRO A 318 -13.03 0.53 -34.41
CA PRO A 318 -13.56 0.76 -33.07
C PRO A 318 -14.92 0.06 -32.88
N LEU A 319 -15.15 -0.48 -31.67
CA LEU A 319 -16.43 -1.07 -31.32
C LEU A 319 -17.44 0.05 -30.94
N PRO A 320 -18.62 0.12 -31.60
CA PRO A 320 -19.62 1.15 -31.30
C PRO A 320 -20.03 1.17 -29.82
N GLY A 321 -20.20 2.37 -29.25
CA GLY A 321 -20.61 2.57 -27.85
C GLY A 321 -19.54 2.20 -26.81
N ARG A 322 -18.31 1.87 -27.21
CA ARG A 322 -17.19 1.57 -26.29
C ARG A 322 -16.11 2.66 -26.25
N PHE A 323 -16.36 3.82 -26.84
CA PHE A 323 -15.51 4.98 -26.67
C PHE A 323 -15.94 5.78 -25.44
N LYS A 324 -14.98 6.23 -24.63
CA LYS A 324 -15.22 7.11 -23.48
C LYS A 324 -14.12 8.17 -23.41
N ASP A 325 -14.53 9.42 -23.44
CA ASP A 325 -13.64 10.57 -23.29
C ASP A 325 -13.64 11.05 -21.83
N TYR A 326 -12.66 10.59 -21.05
CA TYR A 326 -12.46 11.10 -19.69
C TYR A 326 -11.53 12.33 -19.64
N ILE A 327 -11.02 12.80 -20.78
CA ILE A 327 -10.30 14.09 -20.83
C ILE A 327 -11.32 15.22 -20.75
N ALA A 328 -12.35 15.16 -21.60
CA ALA A 328 -13.44 16.13 -21.64
C ALA A 328 -14.36 16.04 -20.41
N ILE A 329 -14.63 14.81 -19.93
CA ILE A 329 -15.46 14.56 -18.74
C ILE A 329 -14.64 13.75 -17.72
N PRO A 330 -13.79 14.42 -16.91
CA PRO A 330 -12.99 13.75 -15.89
C PRO A 330 -13.87 12.98 -14.92
N LYS A 331 -13.32 11.89 -14.37
CA LYS A 331 -14.01 11.20 -13.27
C LYS A 331 -13.95 12.05 -11.99
N ALA A 332 -14.83 11.74 -11.04
CA ALA A 332 -14.88 12.42 -9.75
C ALA A 332 -13.56 12.43 -8.96
N ASN A 333 -12.64 11.49 -9.24
CA ASN A 333 -11.30 11.43 -8.63
C ASN A 333 -10.21 12.10 -9.47
N GLY A 334 -10.57 12.95 -10.44
CA GLY A 334 -9.63 13.66 -11.32
C GLY A 334 -9.01 12.79 -12.42
N TYR A 335 -9.42 11.53 -12.57
CA TYR A 335 -8.86 10.66 -13.62
C TYR A 335 -9.24 11.13 -15.02
N GLN A 336 -8.22 11.30 -15.88
CA GLN A 336 -8.35 11.70 -17.28
C GLN A 336 -7.64 10.70 -18.21
N SER A 337 -8.31 10.28 -19.28
CA SER A 337 -7.79 9.37 -20.32
C SER A 337 -8.84 9.15 -21.42
N LEU A 338 -8.41 8.83 -22.64
CA LEU A 338 -9.31 8.32 -23.69
C LEU A 338 -9.36 6.80 -23.62
N HIS A 339 -10.56 6.23 -23.51
CA HIS A 339 -10.76 4.77 -23.54
C HIS A 339 -11.46 4.39 -24.84
N THR A 340 -10.89 3.44 -25.57
CA THR A 340 -11.51 2.87 -26.77
C THR A 340 -11.33 1.36 -26.76
N THR A 341 -12.32 0.62 -27.25
CA THR A 341 -12.22 -0.82 -27.49
C THR A 341 -12.17 -1.03 -28.99
N LEU A 342 -11.11 -1.68 -29.46
CA LEU A 342 -10.84 -1.92 -30.86
C LEU A 342 -10.98 -3.41 -31.16
N VAL A 343 -11.43 -3.75 -32.36
CA VAL A 343 -11.56 -5.14 -32.81
C VAL A 343 -10.30 -5.49 -33.60
N SER A 344 -9.56 -6.50 -33.11
CA SER A 344 -8.43 -7.05 -33.84
C SER A 344 -8.91 -7.82 -35.09
N PRO A 345 -8.19 -7.79 -36.22
CA PRO A 345 -8.51 -8.57 -37.42
C PRO A 345 -8.63 -10.08 -37.17
N LEU A 346 -8.04 -10.57 -36.06
CA LEU A 346 -8.08 -11.97 -35.63
C LEU A 346 -9.35 -12.35 -34.85
N GLY A 347 -10.30 -11.43 -34.65
CA GLY A 347 -11.67 -11.76 -34.20
C GLY A 347 -11.86 -12.07 -32.71
N THR A 348 -10.93 -11.68 -31.82
CA THR A 348 -11.06 -11.86 -30.36
C THR A 348 -11.36 -10.58 -29.61
#